data_AF-A0A840E3C6-F1
#
_entry.id   AF-A0A840E3C6-F1
#
_cell.length_a   1.000
_cell.length_b   1.000
_cell.length_c   1.000
_cell.angle_alpha   90.00
_cell.angle_beta   90.00
_cell.angle_gamma   90.00
#
_symmetry.space_group_name_H-M   'P 1'
#
loop_
_entity.id
_entity.type
_entity.pdbx_description
1 polymer ?
#
loop_
_entity_poly.entity_id
_entity_poly.type
_entity_poly.pdbx_seq_one_letter_code
_entity_poly.pdbx_strand_id
1 'polypeptide(L)'
;MQDGHFLTQLIQHYSDYREEYLMWAKEDGHARAEALVNYRRALVAWYEASIDEDDPYRGELLPYVTAIARVYFGKDNPTDRPIGHFPRTVKLSVEGQELLRRFQGSGTECRELLLLADYHRLSDAALSRAFSGDETGEPIADRVLHCRADLEQQISDASLLWPDVVTVAGRLDLIETLEREESRRTELSAPAPPPTAASEVKLSPRYRPSLSLPAPGMVVAAVVFGIFLWLMYDTFGQQTPDELYTEYFTPYPNVFTDVPPETEGESDLQRILYDYDRGDYHTAYEELLPTADAYPAAPLYLGVSALALGDPARAREWFERVDPLGPYADAAEWYRALALMGTGDTGTARVQLEAIGMQAGHPYASAARNLLREW
;
A
#
# COMPACT_ATOMS: atom_id res chain seq x y z
N MET A 1 2.03 2.10 6.32
CA MET A 1 0.74 2.06 5.57
C MET A 1 0.86 1.17 4.35
N GLN A 2 -0.20 0.45 3.98
CA GLN A 2 -0.13 -0.59 2.95
C GLN A 2 -0.89 -0.20 1.67
N ASP A 3 -0.32 -0.45 0.50
CA ASP A 3 -0.96 -0.21 -0.80
C ASP A 3 -1.96 -1.31 -1.22
N GLY A 4 -2.60 -1.99 -0.27
CA GLY A 4 -3.55 -3.09 -0.56
C GLY A 4 -2.92 -4.37 -1.11
N HIS A 5 -1.59 -4.46 -1.14
CA HIS A 5 -0.85 -5.63 -1.67
C HIS A 5 -1.26 -6.95 -1.01
N PHE A 6 -1.37 -6.99 0.32
CA PHE A 6 -1.74 -8.20 1.06
C PHE A 6 -3.19 -8.64 0.79
N LEU A 7 -4.10 -7.72 0.46
CA LEU A 7 -5.46 -8.07 0.08
C LEU A 7 -5.49 -8.81 -1.26
N THR A 8 -4.65 -8.38 -2.21
CA THR A 8 -4.47 -9.07 -3.49
C THR A 8 -3.80 -10.43 -3.29
N GLN A 9 -2.75 -10.50 -2.47
CA GLN A 9 -2.11 -11.76 -2.11
C GLN A 9 -3.07 -12.72 -1.44
N LEU A 10 -3.96 -12.27 -0.55
CA LEU A 10 -4.95 -13.12 0.12
C LEU A 10 -5.85 -13.87 -0.88
N ILE A 11 -6.39 -13.15 -1.88
CA ILE A 11 -7.24 -13.73 -2.93
C ILE A 11 -6.46 -14.71 -3.81
N GLN A 12 -5.22 -14.35 -4.15
CA GLN A 12 -4.32 -15.22 -4.91
C GLN A 12 -3.94 -16.48 -4.10
N HIS A 13 -3.64 -16.33 -2.83
CA HIS A 13 -3.27 -17.43 -1.95
C HIS A 13 -4.42 -18.40 -1.73
N TYR A 14 -5.64 -17.91 -1.57
CA TYR A 14 -6.84 -18.75 -1.58
C TYR A 14 -6.94 -19.60 -2.84
N SER A 15 -6.58 -19.00 -3.97
CA SER A 15 -6.63 -19.62 -5.28
C SER A 15 -5.56 -20.71 -5.48
N ASP A 16 -4.33 -20.42 -5.05
CA ASP A 16 -3.14 -21.20 -5.36
C ASP A 16 -2.97 -22.40 -4.40
N TYR A 17 -3.29 -22.24 -3.12
CA TYR A 17 -3.02 -23.24 -2.09
C TYR A 17 -4.25 -24.06 -1.65
N ARG A 18 -5.44 -23.79 -2.19
CA ARG A 18 -6.68 -24.46 -1.78
C ARG A 18 -6.62 -25.97 -1.93
N GLU A 19 -6.23 -26.48 -3.09
CA GLU A 19 -6.25 -27.94 -3.31
C GLU A 19 -5.18 -28.67 -2.48
N GLU A 20 -4.02 -28.04 -2.27
CA GLU A 20 -2.97 -28.56 -1.38
C GLU A 20 -3.43 -28.60 0.09
N TYR A 21 -4.04 -27.51 0.58
CA TYR A 21 -4.63 -27.48 1.91
C TYR A 21 -5.75 -28.53 2.08
N LEU A 22 -6.62 -28.70 1.06
CA LEU A 22 -7.69 -29.69 1.12
C LEU A 22 -7.18 -31.13 1.07
N MET A 23 -6.05 -31.37 0.40
CA MET A 23 -5.36 -32.66 0.43
C MET A 23 -4.84 -32.94 1.84
N TRP A 24 -4.14 -31.98 2.44
CA TRP A 24 -3.69 -32.07 3.83
C TRP A 24 -4.86 -32.34 4.79
N ALA A 25 -5.95 -31.56 4.71
CA ALA A 25 -7.10 -31.73 5.58
C ALA A 25 -7.78 -33.09 5.42
N LYS A 26 -7.80 -33.63 4.20
CA LYS A 26 -8.34 -34.97 3.89
C LYS A 26 -7.48 -36.08 4.48
N GLU A 27 -6.15 -35.98 4.39
CA GLU A 27 -5.21 -36.92 5.03
C GLU A 27 -5.41 -36.96 6.54
N ASP A 28 -5.72 -35.80 7.12
CA ASP A 28 -6.01 -35.59 8.53
C ASP A 28 -7.44 -35.99 8.95
N GLY A 29 -8.27 -36.49 8.02
CA GLY A 29 -9.61 -37.03 8.27
C GLY A 29 -10.75 -36.01 8.31
N HIS A 30 -10.53 -34.77 7.86
CA HIS A 30 -11.53 -33.71 7.90
C HIS A 30 -12.45 -33.70 6.67
N ALA A 31 -13.72 -33.35 6.88
CA ALA A 31 -14.68 -33.19 5.78
C ALA A 31 -14.34 -31.95 4.94
N ARG A 32 -14.50 -32.02 3.60
CA ARG A 32 -14.16 -30.92 2.68
C ARG A 32 -14.84 -29.60 3.06
N ALA A 33 -16.12 -29.64 3.44
CA ALA A 33 -16.87 -28.43 3.80
C ALA A 33 -16.32 -27.75 5.06
N GLU A 34 -16.01 -28.54 6.09
CA GLU A 34 -15.39 -28.04 7.33
C GLU A 34 -13.98 -27.50 7.07
N ALA A 35 -13.21 -28.21 6.24
CA ALA A 35 -11.87 -27.79 5.84
C ALA A 35 -11.86 -26.44 5.13
N LEU A 36 -12.82 -26.19 4.24
CA LEU A 36 -12.94 -24.90 3.55
C LEU A 36 -13.24 -23.74 4.51
N VAL A 37 -14.10 -23.95 5.50
CA VAL A 37 -14.38 -22.91 6.52
C VAL A 37 -13.12 -22.58 7.31
N ASN A 38 -12.39 -23.60 7.78
CA ASN A 38 -11.17 -23.39 8.54
C ASN A 38 -10.02 -22.83 7.68
N TYR A 39 -9.99 -23.15 6.38
CA TYR A 39 -9.03 -22.58 5.45
C TYR A 39 -9.20 -21.06 5.31
N ARG A 40 -10.45 -20.61 5.10
CA ARG A 40 -10.75 -19.16 5.02
C ARG A 40 -10.35 -18.44 6.30
N ARG A 41 -10.70 -19.00 7.47
CA ARG A 41 -10.32 -18.43 8.76
C ARG A 41 -8.81 -18.37 8.92
N ALA A 42 -8.09 -19.41 8.52
CA ALA A 42 -6.62 -19.45 8.59
C ALA A 42 -5.95 -18.47 7.62
N LEU A 43 -6.56 -18.21 6.47
CA LEU A 43 -6.10 -17.19 5.53
C LEU A 43 -6.36 -15.77 6.03
N VAL A 44 -7.51 -15.51 6.66
CA VAL A 44 -7.77 -14.25 7.35
C VAL A 44 -6.78 -14.05 8.49
N ALA A 45 -6.45 -15.12 9.22
CA ALA A 45 -5.40 -15.08 10.23
C ALA A 45 -4.04 -14.69 9.66
N TRP A 46 -3.66 -15.31 8.53
CA TRP A 46 -2.42 -14.98 7.83
C TRP A 46 -2.40 -13.53 7.36
N TYR A 47 -3.52 -13.04 6.84
CA TYR A 47 -3.66 -11.65 6.42
C TYR A 47 -3.43 -10.70 7.60
N GLU A 48 -4.15 -10.87 8.71
CA GLU A 48 -3.97 -10.05 9.92
C GLU A 48 -2.54 -10.11 10.45
N ALA A 49 -1.96 -11.31 10.49
CA ALA A 49 -0.56 -11.52 10.88
C ALA A 49 0.42 -10.79 9.95
N SER A 50 0.13 -10.73 8.66
CA SER A 50 1.00 -10.09 7.66
C SER A 50 0.88 -8.57 7.66
N ILE A 51 -0.26 -8.04 8.13
CA ILE A 51 -0.51 -6.60 8.24
C ILE A 51 -0.26 -6.01 9.63
N ASP A 52 0.19 -6.82 10.57
CA ASP A 52 0.65 -6.36 11.88
C ASP A 52 1.87 -5.43 11.70
N GLU A 53 1.82 -4.23 12.27
CA GLU A 53 2.87 -3.23 12.17
C GLU A 53 4.04 -3.52 13.10
N ASP A 54 3.75 -4.14 14.25
CA ASP A 54 4.75 -4.38 15.30
C ASP A 54 5.55 -5.67 15.02
N ASP A 55 4.87 -6.70 14.49
CA ASP A 55 5.48 -8.01 14.21
C ASP A 55 4.83 -8.68 12.99
N PRO A 56 5.14 -8.24 11.75
CA PRO A 56 4.54 -8.79 10.55
C PRO A 56 5.04 -10.22 10.29
N TYR A 57 4.12 -11.15 10.03
CA TYR A 57 4.46 -12.50 9.61
C TYR A 57 5.10 -12.54 8.22
N ARG A 58 6.30 -13.11 8.14
CA ARG A 58 7.08 -13.24 6.88
C ARG A 58 7.37 -14.70 6.48
N GLY A 59 6.78 -15.67 7.19
CA GLY A 59 7.02 -17.08 6.91
C GLY A 59 6.20 -17.63 5.73
N GLU A 60 6.38 -18.91 5.44
CA GLU A 60 5.65 -19.59 4.37
C GLU A 60 4.15 -19.75 4.70
N LEU A 61 3.29 -19.48 3.72
CA LEU A 61 1.84 -19.52 3.88
C LEU A 61 1.33 -20.89 4.34
N LEU A 62 1.69 -21.97 3.63
CA LEU A 62 1.09 -23.28 3.88
C LEU A 62 1.38 -23.82 5.30
N PRO A 63 2.62 -23.76 5.81
CA PRO A 63 2.90 -24.07 7.21
C PRO A 63 2.09 -23.21 8.20
N TYR A 64 1.91 -21.92 7.92
CA TYR A 64 1.10 -21.04 8.77
C TYR A 64 -0.37 -21.47 8.79
N VAL A 65 -1.01 -21.57 7.62
CA VAL A 65 -2.46 -21.84 7.56
C VAL A 65 -2.81 -23.23 8.08
N THR A 66 -1.93 -24.22 7.91
CA THR A 66 -2.13 -25.57 8.46
C THR A 66 -1.97 -25.57 9.99
N ALA A 67 -0.99 -24.84 10.54
CA ALA A 67 -0.84 -24.68 11.98
C ALA A 67 -2.05 -24.01 12.63
N ILE A 68 -2.52 -22.90 12.05
CA ILE A 68 -3.75 -22.21 12.52
C ILE A 68 -4.97 -23.13 12.41
N ALA A 69 -5.10 -23.86 11.30
CA ALA A 69 -6.21 -24.79 11.10
C ALA A 69 -6.24 -25.92 12.15
N ARG A 70 -5.10 -26.46 12.57
CA ARG A 70 -5.06 -27.49 13.64
C ARG A 70 -5.64 -26.98 14.95
N VAL A 71 -5.41 -25.71 15.29
CA VAL A 71 -6.04 -25.06 16.45
C VAL A 71 -7.55 -24.97 16.25
N TYR A 72 -8.03 -24.56 15.06
CA TYR A 72 -9.47 -24.51 14.76
C TYR A 72 -10.16 -25.86 14.74
N PHE A 73 -9.45 -26.93 14.38
CA PHE A 73 -9.93 -28.31 14.49
C PHE A 73 -9.84 -28.88 15.92
N GLY A 74 -9.29 -28.12 16.88
CA GLY A 74 -9.13 -28.56 18.27
C GLY A 74 -8.07 -29.65 18.47
N LYS A 75 -7.15 -29.82 17.52
CA LYS A 75 -6.08 -30.83 17.59
C LYS A 75 -4.90 -30.35 18.45
N ASP A 76 -4.59 -29.07 18.38
CA ASP A 76 -3.44 -28.48 19.07
C ASP A 76 -3.88 -27.40 20.06
N ASN A 77 -3.17 -27.33 21.19
CA ASN A 77 -3.26 -26.18 22.07
C ASN A 77 -2.48 -25.01 21.44
N PRO A 78 -2.93 -23.76 21.63
CA PRO A 78 -2.29 -22.60 21.06
C PRO A 78 -0.96 -22.23 21.76
N THR A 79 -0.13 -23.20 22.16
CA THR A 79 1.14 -22.97 22.87
C THR A 79 2.39 -23.34 22.06
N ASP A 80 2.27 -24.06 20.94
CA ASP A 80 3.42 -24.47 20.10
C ASP A 80 3.54 -23.64 18.81
N ARG A 81 4.62 -22.85 18.65
CA ARG A 81 4.87 -21.94 17.50
C ARG A 81 4.52 -22.57 16.13
N PRO A 82 3.90 -21.84 15.18
CA PRO A 82 4.00 -20.39 14.97
C PRO A 82 2.78 -19.62 15.51
N ILE A 83 2.81 -19.20 16.77
CA ILE A 83 1.62 -18.66 17.46
C ILE A 83 1.77 -17.19 17.87
N GLY A 84 2.95 -16.58 17.65
CA GLY A 84 3.12 -15.13 17.86
C GLY A 84 2.06 -14.29 17.13
N HIS A 85 1.62 -14.78 15.95
CA HIS A 85 0.63 -14.10 15.11
C HIS A 85 -0.73 -14.81 15.09
N PHE A 86 -1.17 -15.38 16.22
CA PHE A 86 -2.53 -15.92 16.30
C PHE A 86 -3.55 -14.77 16.37
N PRO A 87 -4.66 -14.83 15.60
CA PRO A 87 -5.67 -13.78 15.65
C PRO A 87 -6.24 -13.62 17.05
N ARG A 88 -6.24 -12.39 17.55
CA ARG A 88 -6.84 -12.09 18.86
C ARG A 88 -8.32 -12.46 18.82
N THR A 89 -8.78 -13.16 19.86
CA THR A 89 -10.21 -13.41 20.02
C THR A 89 -10.88 -12.11 20.44
N VAL A 90 -11.70 -11.55 19.55
CA VAL A 90 -12.45 -10.33 19.83
C VAL A 90 -13.83 -10.73 20.36
N LYS A 91 -14.18 -10.23 21.55
CA LYS A 91 -15.50 -10.40 22.15
C LYS A 91 -16.16 -9.03 22.27
N LEU A 92 -17.11 -8.77 21.39
CA LEU A 92 -17.86 -7.50 21.41
C LEU A 92 -18.81 -7.45 22.61
N SER A 93 -18.83 -6.31 23.30
CA SER A 93 -19.87 -5.96 24.28
C SER A 93 -21.24 -5.82 23.59
N VAL A 94 -22.31 -5.60 24.36
CA VAL A 94 -23.64 -5.35 23.79
C VAL A 94 -23.62 -4.09 22.90
N GLU A 95 -22.94 -3.05 23.35
CA GLU A 95 -22.73 -1.80 22.63
C GLU A 95 -21.87 -2.01 21.38
N GLY A 96 -20.80 -2.82 21.48
CA GLY A 96 -19.98 -3.19 20.32
C GLY A 96 -20.77 -3.98 19.27
N GLN A 97 -21.67 -4.88 19.70
CA GLN A 97 -22.56 -5.60 18.79
C GLN A 97 -23.59 -4.67 18.13
N GLU A 98 -24.09 -3.67 18.84
CA GLU A 98 -24.96 -2.63 18.29
C GLU A 98 -24.21 -1.80 17.24
N LEU A 99 -22.99 -1.36 17.56
CA LEU A 99 -22.14 -0.60 16.64
C LEU A 99 -21.80 -1.42 15.40
N LEU A 100 -21.46 -2.71 15.55
CA LEU A 100 -21.24 -3.62 14.41
C LEU A 100 -22.49 -3.72 13.52
N ARG A 101 -23.69 -3.83 14.10
CA ARG A 101 -24.93 -3.91 13.31
C ARG A 101 -25.18 -2.63 12.52
N ARG A 102 -24.90 -1.47 13.12
CA ARG A 102 -24.98 -0.17 12.44
C ARG A 102 -23.95 -0.05 11.34
N PHE A 103 -22.71 -0.46 11.60
CA PHE A 103 -21.64 -0.52 10.61
C PHE A 103 -22.07 -1.37 9.40
N GLN A 104 -22.60 -2.57 9.64
CA GLN A 104 -23.08 -3.46 8.58
C GLN A 104 -24.28 -2.89 7.80
N GLY A 105 -25.14 -2.12 8.48
CA GLY A 105 -26.30 -1.45 7.88
C GLY A 105 -26.02 -0.07 7.27
N SER A 106 -24.79 0.44 7.38
CA SER A 106 -24.39 1.69 6.73
C SER A 106 -24.37 1.54 5.21
N GLY A 107 -24.39 2.67 4.49
CA GLY A 107 -24.26 2.66 3.03
C GLY A 107 -22.99 1.94 2.60
N THR A 108 -23.08 1.18 1.50
CA THR A 108 -21.98 0.36 0.97
C THR A 108 -20.68 1.16 0.86
N GLU A 109 -20.78 2.41 0.43
CA GLU A 109 -19.64 3.31 0.26
C GLU A 109 -18.92 3.63 1.58
N CYS A 110 -19.63 4.12 2.61
CA CYS A 110 -19.00 4.38 3.92
C CYS A 110 -18.43 3.11 4.53
N ARG A 111 -19.14 1.98 4.41
CA ARG A 111 -18.68 0.70 4.92
C ARG A 111 -17.36 0.27 4.26
N GLU A 112 -17.31 0.30 2.94
CA GLU A 112 -16.11 -0.06 2.16
C GLU A 112 -14.95 0.89 2.46
N LEU A 113 -15.22 2.20 2.51
CA LEU A 113 -14.22 3.22 2.84
C LEU A 113 -13.61 2.98 4.23
N LEU A 114 -14.45 2.72 5.24
CA LEU A 114 -13.99 2.46 6.61
C LEU A 114 -13.25 1.12 6.75
N LEU A 115 -13.67 0.07 6.03
CA LEU A 115 -12.91 -1.19 6.01
C LEU A 115 -11.52 -0.98 5.39
N LEU A 116 -11.44 -0.27 4.26
CA LEU A 116 -10.17 0.00 3.59
C LEU A 116 -9.24 0.87 4.44
N ALA A 117 -9.79 1.92 5.06
CA ALA A 117 -9.01 2.83 5.91
C ALA A 117 -8.59 2.17 7.23
N ASP A 118 -9.53 1.61 7.98
CA ASP A 118 -9.31 1.27 9.39
C ASP A 118 -8.95 -0.20 9.62
N TYR A 119 -9.46 -1.12 8.80
CA TYR A 119 -9.11 -2.55 8.91
C TYR A 119 -7.92 -2.91 8.03
N HIS A 120 -7.95 -2.51 6.75
CA HIS A 120 -6.90 -2.82 5.80
C HIS A 120 -5.73 -1.82 5.84
N ARG A 121 -5.87 -0.70 6.58
CA ARG A 121 -4.82 0.31 6.78
C ARG A 121 -4.23 0.86 5.49
N LEU A 122 -5.09 1.09 4.49
CA LEU A 122 -4.68 1.72 3.24
C LEU A 122 -4.26 3.17 3.49
N SER A 123 -3.24 3.61 2.76
CA SER A 123 -2.82 5.02 2.77
C SER A 123 -3.87 5.92 2.13
N ASP A 124 -3.90 7.20 2.49
CA ASP A 124 -4.78 8.20 1.86
C ASP A 124 -4.59 8.25 0.34
N ALA A 125 -3.37 8.04 -0.15
CA ALA A 125 -3.09 7.96 -1.58
C ALA A 125 -3.68 6.69 -2.23
N ALA A 126 -3.61 5.54 -1.55
CA ALA A 126 -4.25 4.31 -2.03
C ALA A 126 -5.78 4.41 -2.00
N LEU A 127 -6.36 4.99 -0.94
CA LEU A 127 -7.79 5.26 -0.84
C LEU A 127 -8.23 6.25 -1.93
N SER A 128 -7.51 7.35 -2.13
CA SER A 128 -7.83 8.33 -3.17
C SER A 128 -7.84 7.70 -4.56
N ARG A 129 -6.91 6.78 -4.86
CA ARG A 129 -6.91 6.01 -6.13
C ARG A 129 -8.10 5.05 -6.24
N ALA A 130 -8.48 4.39 -5.15
CA ALA A 130 -9.62 3.48 -5.14
C ALA A 130 -10.96 4.21 -5.34
N PHE A 131 -11.05 5.46 -4.89
CA PHE A 131 -12.26 6.29 -4.92
C PHE A 131 -12.17 7.49 -5.88
N SER A 132 -11.19 7.53 -6.80
CA SER A 132 -10.90 8.70 -7.66
C SER A 132 -11.98 9.06 -8.70
N GLY A 133 -13.09 8.32 -8.74
CA GLY A 133 -14.24 8.59 -9.60
C GLY A 133 -15.33 9.44 -8.94
N ASP A 134 -15.15 9.83 -7.68
CA ASP A 134 -16.18 10.53 -6.92
C ASP A 134 -16.13 12.05 -7.13
N GLU A 135 -17.26 12.65 -7.51
CA GLU A 135 -17.37 14.06 -7.91
C GLU A 135 -17.39 15.04 -6.73
N THR A 136 -17.36 14.54 -5.49
CA THR A 136 -17.52 15.34 -4.27
C THR A 136 -16.41 16.37 -4.06
N GLY A 137 -15.20 16.11 -4.58
CA GLY A 137 -14.04 16.99 -4.39
C GLY A 137 -13.56 17.09 -2.94
N GLU A 138 -14.16 16.31 -2.04
CA GLU A 138 -13.81 16.25 -0.62
C GLU A 138 -12.57 15.36 -0.42
N PRO A 139 -11.60 15.77 0.42
CA PRO A 139 -10.47 14.92 0.77
C PRO A 139 -10.93 13.58 1.35
N ILE A 140 -10.27 12.49 0.96
CA ILE A 140 -10.68 11.14 1.38
C ILE A 140 -10.62 10.95 2.91
N ALA A 141 -9.67 11.62 3.57
CA ALA A 141 -9.55 11.63 5.03
C ALA A 141 -10.77 12.26 5.71
N ASP A 142 -11.32 13.34 5.15
CA ASP A 142 -12.51 14.01 5.69
C ASP A 142 -13.74 13.10 5.55
N ARG A 143 -13.86 12.38 4.43
CA ARG A 143 -14.91 11.37 4.23
C ARG A 143 -14.83 10.21 5.22
N VAL A 144 -13.62 9.70 5.48
CA VAL A 144 -13.40 8.65 6.50
C VAL A 144 -13.87 9.16 7.87
N LEU A 145 -13.47 10.37 8.25
CA LEU A 145 -13.89 11.00 9.51
C LEU A 145 -15.40 11.20 9.58
N HIS A 146 -16.03 11.64 8.49
CA HIS A 146 -17.47 11.83 8.41
C HIS A 146 -18.23 10.51 8.57
N CYS A 147 -17.86 9.48 7.81
CA CYS A 147 -18.46 8.15 7.92
C CYS A 147 -18.31 7.56 9.33
N ARG A 148 -17.15 7.77 9.98
CA ARG A 148 -16.94 7.31 11.36
C ARG A 148 -17.82 8.08 12.34
N ALA A 149 -17.84 9.42 12.26
CA ALA A 149 -18.63 10.27 13.14
C ALA A 149 -20.13 9.94 13.10
N ASP A 150 -20.66 9.65 11.90
CA ASP A 150 -22.05 9.27 11.70
C ASP A 150 -22.41 7.95 12.40
N LEU A 151 -21.48 6.98 12.42
CA LEU A 151 -21.67 5.71 13.13
C LEU A 151 -21.60 5.88 14.65
N GLU A 152 -20.73 6.77 15.13
CA GLU A 152 -20.45 6.97 16.55
C GLU A 152 -21.49 7.85 17.26
N GLN A 153 -22.22 8.72 16.55
CA GLN A 153 -23.05 9.80 17.10
C GLN A 153 -24.08 9.39 18.20
N GLN A 154 -24.42 8.11 18.31
CA GLN A 154 -25.46 7.61 19.22
C GLN A 154 -25.02 6.50 20.17
N ILE A 155 -23.72 6.16 20.19
CA ILE A 155 -23.19 5.11 21.07
C ILE A 155 -22.17 5.75 21.99
N SER A 156 -22.43 5.67 23.31
CA SER A 156 -21.46 6.12 24.31
C SER A 156 -20.17 5.33 24.13
N ASP A 157 -19.03 6.02 24.16
CA ASP A 157 -17.71 5.41 24.09
C ASP A 157 -17.46 4.59 22.81
N ALA A 158 -18.18 4.91 21.72
CA ALA A 158 -18.06 4.19 20.44
C ALA A 158 -16.62 4.14 19.92
N SER A 159 -15.85 5.21 20.12
CA SER A 159 -14.44 5.29 19.73
C SER A 159 -13.55 4.25 20.45
N LEU A 160 -13.88 3.87 21.68
CA LEU A 160 -13.17 2.81 22.41
C LEU A 160 -13.55 1.41 21.90
N LEU A 161 -14.76 1.27 21.37
CA LEU A 161 -15.29 0.01 20.82
C LEU A 161 -14.89 -0.19 19.35
N TRP A 162 -14.55 0.89 18.65
CA TRP A 162 -14.28 0.92 17.22
C TRP A 162 -13.23 -0.11 16.75
N PRO A 163 -12.05 -0.23 17.40
CA PRO A 163 -11.02 -1.17 16.93
C PRO A 163 -11.50 -2.63 16.90
N ASP A 164 -12.26 -3.03 17.92
CA ASP A 164 -12.81 -4.38 18.01
C ASP A 164 -13.92 -4.59 16.96
N VAL A 165 -14.78 -3.59 16.77
CA VAL A 165 -15.88 -3.65 15.79
C VAL A 165 -15.35 -3.73 14.37
N VAL A 166 -14.40 -2.86 14.00
CA VAL A 166 -13.83 -2.86 12.65
C VAL A 166 -13.05 -4.15 12.39
N THR A 167 -12.36 -4.69 13.41
CA THR A 167 -11.69 -6.00 13.30
C THR A 167 -12.68 -7.12 13.00
N VAL A 168 -13.80 -7.18 13.72
CA VAL A 168 -14.83 -8.21 13.46
C VAL A 168 -15.49 -8.00 12.09
N ALA A 169 -15.79 -6.76 11.72
CA ALA A 169 -16.39 -6.45 10.43
C ALA A 169 -15.47 -6.82 9.26
N GLY A 170 -14.19 -6.46 9.34
CA GLY A 170 -13.19 -6.78 8.33
C GLY A 170 -12.95 -8.27 8.16
N ARG A 171 -12.91 -9.03 9.26
CA ARG A 171 -12.84 -10.51 9.19
C ARG A 171 -14.04 -11.11 8.45
N LEU A 172 -15.25 -10.59 8.70
CA LEU A 172 -16.46 -11.05 8.02
C LEU A 172 -16.44 -10.71 6.52
N ASP A 173 -16.03 -9.49 6.18
CA ASP A 173 -15.90 -9.04 4.78
C ASP A 173 -14.88 -9.88 4.00
N LEU A 174 -13.72 -10.17 4.59
CA LEU A 174 -12.73 -11.05 3.98
C LEU A 174 -13.27 -12.47 3.77
N ILE A 175 -14.00 -13.04 4.74
CA ILE A 175 -14.62 -14.36 4.60
C ILE A 175 -15.63 -14.36 3.44
N GLU A 176 -16.50 -13.34 3.36
CA GLU A 176 -17.46 -13.18 2.27
C GLU A 176 -16.75 -13.06 0.91
N THR A 177 -15.66 -12.30 0.86
CA THR A 177 -14.83 -12.16 -0.35
C THR A 177 -14.25 -13.51 -0.79
N LEU A 178 -13.71 -14.30 0.13
CA LEU A 178 -13.20 -15.65 -0.17
C LEU A 178 -14.32 -16.64 -0.56
N GLU A 179 -15.54 -16.44 -0.08
CA GLU A 179 -16.72 -17.22 -0.49
C GLU A 179 -17.18 -16.89 -1.91
N ARG A 180 -17.19 -15.60 -2.27
CA ARG A 180 -17.47 -15.14 -3.63
C ARG A 180 -16.47 -15.71 -4.62
N GLU A 181 -15.19 -15.75 -4.26
CA GLU A 181 -14.17 -16.34 -5.15
C GLU A 181 -14.30 -17.87 -5.28
N GLU A 182 -14.73 -18.58 -4.24
CA GLU A 182 -15.08 -20.00 -4.40
C GLU A 182 -16.24 -20.21 -5.36
N SER A 183 -17.28 -19.38 -5.24
CA SER A 183 -18.46 -19.44 -6.10
C SER A 183 -18.08 -19.19 -7.56
N ARG A 184 -17.29 -18.15 -7.82
CA ARG A 184 -16.77 -17.83 -9.16
C ARG A 184 -15.94 -18.97 -9.74
N ARG A 185 -15.08 -19.61 -8.95
CA ARG A 185 -14.29 -20.77 -9.39
C ARG A 185 -15.15 -21.98 -9.71
N THR A 186 -16.19 -22.21 -8.93
CA THR A 186 -17.14 -23.30 -9.15
C THR A 186 -17.91 -23.08 -10.46
N GLU A 187 -18.31 -21.84 -10.74
CA GLU A 187 -18.93 -21.45 -12.01
C GLU A 187 -17.96 -21.65 -13.20
N LEU A 188 -16.70 -21.24 -13.07
CA LEU A 188 -15.68 -21.39 -14.12
C LEU A 188 -15.27 -22.86 -14.36
N SER A 189 -15.34 -23.70 -13.33
CA SER A 189 -15.02 -25.13 -13.43
C SER A 189 -16.20 -25.98 -13.86
N ALA A 190 -17.42 -25.41 -13.84
CA ALA A 190 -18.59 -26.10 -14.32
C ALA A 190 -18.39 -26.44 -15.81
N PRO A 191 -18.66 -27.68 -16.24
CA PRO A 191 -18.58 -28.03 -17.65
C PRO A 191 -19.45 -27.05 -18.44
N ALA A 192 -18.90 -26.49 -19.53
CA ALA A 192 -19.64 -25.59 -20.39
C ALA A 192 -21.01 -26.19 -20.69
N PRO A 193 -22.11 -25.41 -20.58
CA PRO A 193 -23.44 -25.94 -20.87
C PRO A 193 -23.40 -26.63 -22.23
N PRO A 194 -24.03 -27.82 -22.36
CA PRO A 194 -24.05 -28.54 -23.62
C PRO A 194 -24.47 -27.57 -24.71
N PRO A 195 -23.77 -27.53 -25.86
CA PRO A 195 -23.99 -26.51 -26.88
C PRO A 195 -25.49 -26.48 -27.17
N THR A 196 -26.15 -25.39 -26.78
CA THR A 196 -27.55 -25.17 -27.07
C THR A 196 -27.70 -25.37 -28.56
N ALA A 197 -28.54 -26.32 -28.97
CA ALA A 197 -28.69 -26.78 -30.35
C ALA A 197 -28.52 -25.58 -31.28
N ALA A 198 -27.40 -25.61 -32.02
CA ALA A 198 -26.86 -24.44 -32.71
C ALA A 198 -28.01 -23.69 -33.38
N SER A 199 -28.40 -22.55 -32.82
CA SER A 199 -29.14 -21.59 -33.61
C SER A 199 -28.22 -21.33 -34.80
N GLU A 200 -28.76 -21.51 -35.99
CA GLU A 200 -28.03 -21.46 -37.24
C GLU A 200 -27.43 -20.05 -37.37
N VAL A 201 -26.24 -19.85 -36.78
CA VAL A 201 -25.49 -18.61 -36.85
C VAL A 201 -25.10 -18.52 -38.31
N LYS A 202 -25.89 -17.75 -39.07
CA LYS A 202 -25.56 -17.32 -40.41
C LYS A 202 -24.21 -16.61 -40.32
N LEU A 203 -23.14 -17.36 -40.55
CA LEU A 203 -21.82 -16.82 -40.74
C LEU A 203 -21.93 -15.84 -41.89
N SER A 204 -21.86 -14.55 -41.58
CA SER A 204 -21.74 -13.52 -42.59
C SER A 204 -20.51 -13.88 -43.45
N PRO A 205 -20.63 -13.79 -44.78
CA PRO A 205 -19.57 -14.24 -45.68
C PRO A 205 -18.27 -13.53 -45.34
N ARG A 206 -17.21 -14.33 -45.19
CA ARG A 206 -15.84 -13.90 -44.88
C ARG A 206 -15.42 -12.86 -45.91
N TYR A 207 -15.45 -11.58 -45.53
CA TYR A 207 -15.01 -10.48 -46.37
C TYR A 207 -13.53 -10.66 -46.63
N ARG A 208 -13.15 -11.00 -47.88
CA ARG A 208 -11.77 -10.92 -48.36
C ARG A 208 -11.52 -9.44 -48.66
N PRO A 209 -10.73 -8.70 -47.85
CA PRO A 209 -10.44 -7.32 -48.19
C PRO A 209 -9.61 -7.32 -49.47
N SER A 210 -10.19 -6.89 -50.59
CA SER A 210 -9.39 -6.45 -51.71
C SER A 210 -8.77 -5.12 -51.32
N LEU A 211 -7.45 -4.99 -51.43
CA LEU A 211 -6.71 -3.74 -51.29
C LEU A 211 -7.12 -2.78 -52.42
N SER A 212 -8.31 -2.19 -52.31
CA SER A 212 -8.66 -0.97 -53.01
C SER A 212 -8.01 0.20 -52.28
N LEU A 213 -7.56 1.21 -53.03
CA LEU A 213 -7.02 2.45 -52.50
C LEU A 213 -7.90 2.98 -51.34
N PRO A 214 -7.28 3.41 -50.22
CA PRO A 214 -8.02 3.75 -49.02
C PRO A 214 -9.06 4.83 -49.32
N ALA A 215 -10.31 4.57 -48.91
CA ALA A 215 -11.35 5.59 -48.96
C ALA A 215 -10.85 6.85 -48.21
N PRO A 216 -11.21 8.06 -48.65
CA PRO A 216 -10.73 9.30 -48.05
C PRO A 216 -10.96 9.38 -46.53
N GLY A 217 -11.99 8.69 -46.00
CA GLY A 217 -12.22 8.58 -44.56
C GLY A 217 -11.12 7.85 -43.78
N MET A 218 -10.43 6.85 -44.37
CA MET A 218 -9.30 6.17 -43.71
C MET A 218 -8.08 7.08 -43.59
N VAL A 219 -7.85 7.96 -44.58
CA VAL A 219 -6.76 8.94 -44.52
C VAL A 219 -7.02 9.93 -43.38
N VAL A 220 -8.25 10.41 -43.24
CA VAL A 220 -8.63 11.30 -42.12
C VAL A 220 -8.47 10.60 -40.77
N ALA A 221 -8.94 9.35 -40.64
CA ALA A 221 -8.80 8.60 -39.39
C ALA A 221 -7.33 8.35 -39.01
N ALA A 222 -6.47 8.03 -39.98
CA ALA A 222 -5.04 7.85 -39.75
C ALA A 222 -4.35 9.16 -39.31
N VAL A 223 -4.74 10.29 -39.90
CA VAL A 223 -4.24 11.61 -39.50
C VAL A 223 -4.70 11.96 -38.08
N VAL A 224 -5.97 11.76 -37.75
CA VAL A 224 -6.49 12.01 -36.39
C VAL A 224 -5.81 11.12 -35.37
N PHE A 225 -5.63 9.83 -35.68
CA PHE A 225 -4.92 8.90 -34.80
C PHE A 225 -3.44 9.28 -34.62
N GLY A 226 -2.78 9.74 -35.70
CA GLY A 226 -1.41 10.26 -35.62
C GLY A 226 -1.30 11.51 -34.74
N ILE A 227 -2.27 12.44 -34.85
CA ILE A 227 -2.35 13.62 -33.97
C ILE A 227 -2.61 13.19 -32.52
N PHE A 228 -3.49 12.21 -32.29
CA PHE A 228 -3.79 11.71 -30.95
C PHE A 228 -2.58 11.03 -30.31
N LEU A 229 -1.84 10.20 -31.06
CA LEU A 229 -0.59 9.60 -30.60
C LEU A 229 0.49 10.64 -30.32
N TRP A 230 0.59 11.68 -31.15
CA TRP A 230 1.51 12.79 -30.91
C TRP A 230 1.15 13.57 -29.65
N LEU A 231 -0.13 13.90 -29.45
CA LEU A 231 -0.62 14.56 -28.24
C LEU A 231 -0.43 13.69 -27.00
N MET A 232 -0.66 12.38 -27.08
CA MET A 232 -0.35 11.45 -25.98
C MET A 232 1.14 11.46 -25.67
N TYR A 233 2.01 11.41 -26.69
CA TYR A 233 3.44 11.45 -26.47
C TYR A 233 3.92 12.77 -25.86
N ASP A 234 3.37 13.91 -26.30
CA ASP A 234 3.73 15.22 -25.75
C ASP A 234 3.18 15.43 -24.33
N THR A 235 1.99 14.88 -24.04
CA THR A 235 1.32 15.04 -22.74
C THR A 235 1.83 14.05 -21.68
N PHE A 236 2.26 12.86 -22.08
CA PHE A 236 2.67 11.78 -21.16
C PHE A 236 4.13 11.32 -21.33
N GLY A 237 4.85 11.83 -22.32
CA GLY A 237 6.23 11.39 -22.63
C GLY A 237 7.33 12.32 -22.12
N GLN A 238 6.98 13.48 -21.54
CA GLN A 238 7.93 14.24 -20.73
C GLN A 238 7.99 13.56 -19.36
N GLN A 239 9.18 13.10 -18.96
CA GLN A 239 9.40 12.60 -17.61
C GLN A 239 8.89 13.66 -16.64
N THR A 240 7.91 13.30 -15.83
CA THR A 240 7.39 14.26 -14.85
C THR A 240 8.52 14.60 -13.88
N PRO A 241 8.53 15.80 -13.28
CA PRO A 241 9.47 16.12 -12.20
C PRO A 241 9.50 15.04 -11.10
N ASP A 242 8.39 14.31 -10.94
CA ASP A 242 8.25 13.18 -10.03
C ASP A 242 9.13 11.97 -10.40
N GLU A 243 9.20 11.63 -11.68
CA GLU A 243 10.06 10.55 -12.17
C GLU A 243 11.54 10.91 -12.02
N LEU A 244 11.89 12.16 -12.35
CA LEU A 244 13.29 12.64 -12.28
C LEU A 244 13.82 12.70 -10.84
N TYR A 245 13.02 13.15 -9.85
CA TYR A 245 13.53 13.13 -8.47
C TYR A 245 13.74 11.70 -7.98
N THR A 246 12.87 10.76 -8.38
CA THR A 246 12.97 9.35 -7.97
C THR A 246 14.26 8.72 -8.51
N GLU A 247 14.65 9.06 -9.74
CA GLU A 247 15.91 8.60 -10.35
C GLU A 247 17.16 9.15 -9.63
N TYR A 248 17.10 10.40 -9.17
CA TYR A 248 18.21 11.06 -8.49
C TYR A 248 18.21 10.89 -6.97
N PHE A 249 17.16 10.30 -6.41
CA PHE A 249 17.06 10.04 -4.98
C PHE A 249 17.91 8.82 -4.60
N THR A 250 18.98 9.08 -3.86
CA THR A 250 19.75 8.06 -3.15
C THR A 250 19.68 8.36 -1.66
N PRO A 251 19.32 7.42 -0.78
CA PRO A 251 19.31 7.65 0.66
C PRO A 251 20.66 8.16 1.16
N TYR A 252 20.63 9.12 2.09
CA TYR A 252 21.84 9.66 2.71
C TYR A 252 22.52 8.56 3.53
N PRO A 253 23.83 8.32 3.37
CA PRO A 253 24.51 7.24 4.07
C PRO A 253 24.54 7.48 5.59
N ASN A 254 24.48 6.41 6.36
CA ASN A 254 24.64 6.48 7.81
C ASN A 254 26.06 6.93 8.16
N VAL A 255 26.17 8.08 8.83
CA VAL A 255 27.45 8.67 9.25
C VAL A 255 28.24 7.77 10.22
N PHE A 256 27.55 6.88 10.94
CA PHE A 256 28.19 5.98 11.90
C PHE A 256 28.73 4.69 11.29
N THR A 257 28.63 4.51 9.97
CA THR A 257 29.25 3.36 9.28
C THR A 257 30.77 3.45 9.32
N ASP A 258 31.32 4.65 9.11
CA ASP A 258 32.77 4.88 9.03
C ASP A 258 33.35 5.46 10.33
N VAL A 259 32.54 6.16 11.12
CA VAL A 259 32.96 6.84 12.34
C VAL A 259 32.14 6.32 13.52
N PRO A 260 32.75 5.66 14.52
CA PRO A 260 32.01 5.19 15.68
C PRO A 260 31.44 6.37 16.49
N PRO A 261 30.28 6.22 17.15
CA PRO A 261 29.71 7.26 17.99
C PRO A 261 30.65 7.61 19.16
N GLU A 262 30.81 8.89 19.46
CA GLU A 262 31.66 9.38 20.55
C GLU A 262 30.86 9.63 21.83
N THR A 263 29.56 9.87 21.70
CA THR A 263 28.65 10.15 22.82
C THR A 263 27.55 9.10 22.97
N GLU A 264 26.95 9.02 24.15
CA GLU A 264 25.78 8.15 24.42
C GLU A 264 24.61 8.49 23.48
N GLY A 265 24.37 9.78 23.24
CA GLY A 265 23.34 10.23 22.30
C GLY A 265 23.60 9.77 20.87
N GLU A 266 24.84 9.85 20.40
CA GLU A 266 25.21 9.32 19.08
C GLU A 266 25.09 7.80 19.01
N SER A 267 25.37 7.08 20.11
CA SER A 267 25.18 5.63 20.17
C SER A 267 23.70 5.24 20.09
N ASP A 268 22.82 6.02 20.70
CA ASP A 268 21.38 5.81 20.58
C ASP A 268 20.89 6.08 19.15
N LEU A 269 21.34 7.18 18.54
CA LEU A 269 21.03 7.48 17.13
C LEU A 269 21.58 6.38 16.19
N GLN A 270 22.78 5.87 16.42
CA GLN A 270 23.35 4.77 15.63
C GLN A 270 22.45 3.52 15.69
N ARG A 271 21.88 3.21 16.87
CA ARG A 271 20.94 2.09 17.02
C ARG A 271 19.70 2.29 16.15
N ILE A 272 19.12 3.48 16.16
CA ILE A 272 17.94 3.80 15.35
C ILE A 272 18.26 3.71 13.85
N LEU A 273 19.43 4.21 13.44
CA LEU A 273 19.87 4.17 12.04
C LEU A 273 20.20 2.76 11.53
N TYR A 274 20.17 1.73 12.39
CA TYR A 274 20.27 0.33 11.96
C TYR A 274 19.13 -0.07 11.01
N ASP A 275 17.89 0.33 11.30
CA ASP A 275 16.74 0.00 10.44
C ASP A 275 16.75 0.84 9.17
N TYR A 276 17.25 2.08 9.25
CA TYR A 276 17.49 2.95 8.11
C TYR A 276 18.45 2.30 7.09
N ASP A 277 19.59 1.76 7.55
CA ASP A 277 20.57 1.09 6.68
C ASP A 277 20.02 -0.18 6.00
N ARG A 278 18.99 -0.79 6.59
CA ARG A 278 18.30 -1.96 6.01
C ARG A 278 17.21 -1.59 5.00
N GLY A 279 16.98 -0.29 4.79
CA GLY A 279 15.92 0.24 3.95
C GLY A 279 14.53 0.15 4.58
N ASP A 280 14.43 -0.13 5.88
CA ASP A 280 13.17 -0.06 6.62
C ASP A 280 12.91 1.38 7.10
N TYR A 281 12.63 2.26 6.13
CA TYR A 281 12.45 3.68 6.38
C TYR A 281 11.22 4.00 7.23
N HIS A 282 10.23 3.11 7.29
CA HIS A 282 9.06 3.29 8.14
C HIS A 282 9.44 3.16 9.61
N THR A 283 10.08 2.05 9.98
CA THR A 283 10.55 1.80 11.35
C THR A 283 11.56 2.87 11.77
N ALA A 284 12.53 3.18 10.92
CA ALA A 284 13.50 4.24 11.18
C ALA A 284 12.83 5.61 11.42
N TYR A 285 11.81 5.95 10.64
CA TYR A 285 11.08 7.20 10.79
C TYR A 285 10.35 7.28 12.14
N GLU A 286 9.61 6.23 12.52
CA GLU A 286 8.88 6.18 13.80
C GLU A 286 9.82 6.24 15.01
N GLU A 287 10.96 5.55 14.96
CA GLU A 287 11.96 5.58 16.04
C GLU A 287 12.71 6.91 16.12
N LEU A 288 12.97 7.58 14.98
CA LEU A 288 13.61 8.89 14.96
C LEU A 288 12.68 10.00 15.47
N LEU A 289 11.37 9.90 15.22
CA LEU A 289 10.38 10.94 15.52
C LEU A 289 10.44 11.47 16.97
N PRO A 290 10.43 10.64 18.04
CA PRO A 290 10.54 11.12 19.42
C PRO A 290 11.90 11.75 19.75
N THR A 291 12.90 11.58 18.90
CA THR A 291 14.28 12.05 19.10
C THR A 291 14.67 13.19 18.16
N ALA A 292 13.72 13.73 17.38
CA ALA A 292 13.98 14.73 16.34
C ALA A 292 14.76 15.96 16.85
N ASP A 293 14.44 16.43 18.05
CA ASP A 293 15.11 17.59 18.67
C ASP A 293 16.33 17.21 19.52
N ALA A 294 16.52 15.92 19.80
CA ALA A 294 17.61 15.42 20.64
C ALA A 294 18.93 15.31 19.87
N TYR A 295 18.88 15.08 18.56
CA TYR A 295 20.06 14.88 17.73
C TYR A 295 20.09 15.84 16.54
N PRO A 296 21.19 16.59 16.33
CA PRO A 296 21.30 17.51 15.19
C PRO A 296 21.13 16.85 13.81
N ALA A 297 21.39 15.55 13.71
CA ALA A 297 21.25 14.77 12.47
C ALA A 297 19.82 14.23 12.24
N ALA A 298 19.01 14.11 13.29
CA ALA A 298 17.72 13.43 13.20
C ALA A 298 16.75 14.07 12.19
N PRO A 299 16.63 15.40 12.07
CA PRO A 299 15.79 16.01 11.05
C PRO A 299 16.21 15.65 9.62
N LEU A 300 17.51 15.49 9.34
CA LEU A 300 17.98 15.06 8.03
C LEU A 300 17.49 13.64 7.72
N TYR A 301 17.69 12.68 8.63
CA TYR A 301 17.28 11.29 8.41
C TYR A 301 15.76 11.12 8.38
N LEU A 302 15.00 11.90 9.17
CA LEU A 302 13.54 11.95 9.09
C LEU A 302 13.07 12.43 7.71
N GLY A 303 13.69 13.49 7.19
CA GLY A 303 13.37 14.00 5.86
C GLY A 303 13.70 13.01 4.75
N VAL A 304 14.87 12.35 4.81
CA VAL A 304 15.25 11.33 3.82
C VAL A 304 14.35 10.10 3.90
N SER A 305 13.99 9.65 5.10
CA SER A 305 13.06 8.53 5.27
C SER A 305 11.67 8.89 4.73
N ALA A 306 11.19 10.11 4.93
CA ALA A 306 9.94 10.59 4.36
C ALA A 306 9.98 10.62 2.81
N LEU A 307 11.09 11.05 2.20
CA LEU A 307 11.27 10.93 0.73
C LEU A 307 11.22 9.48 0.26
N ALA A 308 11.89 8.57 0.96
CA ALA A 308 11.88 7.15 0.62
C ALA A 308 10.49 6.50 0.75
N LEU A 309 9.63 7.04 1.62
CA LEU A 309 8.23 6.63 1.80
C LEU A 309 7.26 7.34 0.84
N GLY A 310 7.74 8.20 -0.06
CA GLY A 310 6.92 8.92 -1.02
C GLY A 310 6.14 10.10 -0.44
N ASP A 311 6.60 10.69 0.66
CA ASP A 311 6.00 11.89 1.29
C ASP A 311 6.95 13.11 1.19
N PRO A 312 7.07 13.74 0.01
CA PRO A 312 7.96 14.87 -0.20
C PRO A 312 7.53 16.14 0.55
N ALA A 313 6.23 16.28 0.84
CA ALA A 313 5.72 17.42 1.60
C ALA A 313 6.26 17.38 3.05
N ARG A 314 6.14 16.23 3.70
CA ARG A 314 6.67 16.02 5.05
C ARG A 314 8.19 16.06 5.09
N ALA A 315 8.85 15.53 4.07
CA ALA A 315 10.30 15.62 3.97
C ALA A 315 10.79 17.06 3.99
N ARG A 316 10.12 17.96 3.25
CA ARG A 316 10.45 19.40 3.22
C ARG A 316 10.39 20.02 4.61
N GLU A 317 9.34 19.73 5.38
CA GLU A 317 9.19 20.26 6.75
C GLU A 317 10.34 19.84 7.67
N TRP A 318 10.87 18.62 7.51
CA TRP A 318 12.02 18.16 8.28
C TRP A 318 13.33 18.81 7.86
N PHE A 319 13.55 18.99 6.56
CA PHE A 319 14.77 19.65 6.05
C PHE A 319 14.85 21.12 6.47
N GLU A 320 13.72 21.81 6.65
CA GLU A 320 13.68 23.18 7.18
C GLU A 320 14.16 23.30 8.63
N ARG A 321 14.19 22.20 9.38
CA ARG A 321 14.66 22.15 10.78
C ARG A 321 16.15 21.84 10.90
N VAL A 322 16.82 21.46 9.82
CA VAL A 322 18.26 21.21 9.83
C VAL A 322 18.99 22.55 10.02
N ASP A 323 19.96 22.59 10.94
CA ASP A 323 20.78 23.79 11.18
C ASP A 323 21.53 24.18 9.89
N PRO A 324 21.29 25.37 9.30
CA PRO A 324 21.91 25.80 8.05
C PRO A 324 23.42 26.04 8.19
N LEU A 325 23.95 26.10 9.41
CA LEU A 325 25.39 26.20 9.67
C LEU A 325 26.01 24.88 10.14
N GLY A 326 25.19 23.83 10.26
CA GLY A 326 25.59 22.52 10.75
C GLY A 326 26.27 21.66 9.68
N PRO A 327 26.89 20.54 10.09
CA PRO A 327 27.57 19.62 9.16
C PRO A 327 26.62 18.92 8.17
N TYR A 328 25.31 19.01 8.40
CA TYR A 328 24.26 18.39 7.59
C TYR A 328 23.60 19.36 6.58
N ALA A 329 24.02 20.64 6.56
CA ALA A 329 23.37 21.69 5.76
C ALA A 329 23.39 21.36 4.26
N ASP A 330 24.56 21.05 3.69
CA ASP A 330 24.70 20.73 2.26
C ASP A 330 23.84 19.52 1.83
N ALA A 331 23.71 18.51 2.70
CA ALA A 331 22.85 17.36 2.45
C ALA A 331 21.38 17.75 2.50
N ALA A 332 20.96 18.50 3.52
CA ALA A 332 19.59 18.98 3.64
C ALA A 332 19.19 19.88 2.46
N GLU A 333 20.10 20.72 1.96
CA GLU A 333 19.86 21.54 0.76
C GLU A 333 19.63 20.66 -0.47
N TRP A 334 20.43 19.62 -0.67
CA TRP A 334 20.21 18.68 -1.77
C TRP A 334 18.85 17.99 -1.68
N TYR A 335 18.54 17.34 -0.55
CA TYR A 335 17.27 16.59 -0.42
C TYR A 335 16.04 17.50 -0.37
N ARG A 336 16.16 18.72 0.14
CA ARG A 336 15.07 19.70 0.07
C ARG A 336 14.77 20.09 -1.38
N ALA A 337 15.78 20.20 -2.25
CA ALA A 337 15.55 20.44 -3.67
C ALA A 337 14.78 19.28 -4.32
N LEU A 338 15.11 18.04 -3.98
CA LEU A 338 14.37 16.85 -4.43
C LEU A 338 12.93 16.82 -3.88
N ALA A 339 12.73 17.16 -2.61
CA ALA A 339 11.41 17.27 -2.00
C ALA A 339 10.55 18.34 -2.69
N LEU A 340 11.13 19.50 -3.01
CA LEU A 340 10.44 20.56 -3.76
C LEU A 340 9.98 20.05 -5.14
N MET A 341 10.82 19.29 -5.85
CA MET A 341 10.43 18.64 -7.12
C MET A 341 9.26 17.67 -6.93
N GLY A 342 9.33 16.79 -5.93
CA GLY A 342 8.26 15.82 -5.64
C GLY A 342 6.95 16.45 -5.16
N THR A 343 6.98 17.70 -4.68
CA THR A 343 5.75 18.49 -4.40
C THR A 343 5.24 19.31 -5.59
N GLY A 344 5.92 19.25 -6.74
CA GLY A 344 5.60 20.04 -7.93
C GLY A 344 6.05 21.51 -7.88
N ASP A 345 6.79 21.94 -6.85
CA ASP A 345 7.37 23.29 -6.74
C ASP A 345 8.66 23.41 -7.57
N THR A 346 8.48 23.23 -8.87
CA THR A 346 9.53 23.19 -9.90
C THR A 346 10.34 24.49 -9.97
N GLY A 347 9.69 25.64 -9.76
CA GLY A 347 10.35 26.95 -9.77
C GLY A 347 11.37 27.08 -8.64
N THR A 348 10.96 26.79 -7.41
CA THR A 348 11.83 26.89 -6.24
C THR A 348 12.93 25.83 -6.26
N ALA A 349 12.59 24.59 -6.65
CA ALA A 349 13.56 23.51 -6.80
C ALA A 349 14.67 23.88 -7.79
N ARG A 350 14.31 24.46 -8.96
CA ARG A 350 15.30 24.88 -9.97
C ARG A 350 16.27 25.93 -9.43
N VAL A 351 15.77 26.96 -8.76
CA VAL A 351 16.60 28.01 -8.16
C VAL A 351 17.57 27.40 -7.13
N GLN A 352 17.10 26.45 -6.32
CA GLN A 352 17.92 25.78 -5.31
C GLN A 352 19.00 24.88 -5.95
N LEU A 353 18.65 24.11 -6.98
CA LEU A 353 19.62 23.28 -7.71
C LEU A 353 20.67 24.14 -8.44
N GLU A 354 20.28 25.28 -9.00
CA GLU A 354 21.20 26.21 -9.65
C GLU A 354 22.21 26.77 -8.62
N ALA A 355 21.74 27.14 -7.42
CA ALA A 355 22.61 27.57 -6.33
C ALA A 355 23.60 26.47 -5.91
N ILE A 356 23.11 25.24 -5.67
CA ILE A 356 23.93 24.06 -5.35
C ILE A 356 24.99 23.82 -6.44
N GLY A 357 24.60 23.92 -7.72
CA GLY A 357 25.48 23.69 -8.86
C GLY A 357 26.57 24.76 -9.03
N MET A 358 26.36 25.98 -8.53
CA MET A 358 27.31 27.09 -8.59
C MET A 358 28.23 27.17 -7.35
N GLN A 359 27.83 26.57 -6.22
CA GLN A 359 28.61 26.61 -4.98
C GLN A 359 29.87 25.73 -5.08
N ALA A 360 31.03 26.38 -5.03
CA ALA A 360 32.31 25.68 -5.06
C ALA A 360 32.48 24.82 -3.78
N GLY A 361 32.71 23.52 -3.97
CA GLY A 361 32.93 22.57 -2.88
C GLY A 361 31.68 21.88 -2.36
N HIS A 362 30.48 22.23 -2.84
CA HIS A 362 29.25 21.53 -2.42
C HIS A 362 29.27 20.07 -2.92
N PRO A 363 29.04 19.07 -2.04
CA PRO A 363 29.18 17.64 -2.39
C PRO A 363 28.24 17.20 -3.52
N TYR A 364 27.07 17.85 -3.63
CA TYR A 364 26.06 17.56 -4.66
C TYR A 364 26.13 18.47 -5.91
N ALA A 365 27.14 19.33 -6.07
CA ALA A 365 27.20 20.30 -7.18
C ALA A 365 27.21 19.64 -8.58
N SER A 366 27.82 18.46 -8.72
CA SER A 366 27.78 17.71 -9.98
C SER A 366 26.41 17.09 -10.24
N ALA A 367 25.79 16.50 -9.21
CA ALA A 367 24.46 15.89 -9.31
C ALA A 367 23.41 16.93 -9.70
N ALA A 368 23.43 18.11 -9.06
CA ALA A 368 22.52 19.21 -9.38
C ALA A 368 22.67 19.70 -10.83
N ARG A 369 23.90 19.81 -11.35
CA ARG A 369 24.14 20.18 -12.76
C ARG A 369 23.77 19.09 -13.76
N ASN A 370 23.75 17.82 -13.35
CA ASN A 370 23.27 16.74 -14.19
C ASN A 370 21.74 16.79 -14.25
N LEU A 371 21.10 16.86 -13.09
CA LEU A 371 19.65 16.98 -12.94
C LEU A 371 19.09 18.18 -13.72
N LEU A 372 19.71 19.35 -13.61
CA LEU A 372 19.32 20.55 -14.38
C LEU A 372 19.50 20.45 -15.91
N ARG A 373 20.26 19.47 -16.42
CA ARG A 373 20.41 19.25 -17.87
C ARG A 373 19.38 18.29 -18.43
N GLU A 374 18.86 17.40 -17.58
CA GLU A 374 17.85 16.40 -17.93
C GLU A 374 16.44 16.93 -17.71
N TRP A 375 16.30 17.92 -16.82
CA TRP A 375 15.10 18.72 -16.62
C TRP A 375 14.89 19.77 -17.71
#